data_AF-C0QJJ4-F1
#
_entry.id   AF-C0QJJ4-F1
#
_cell.length_a   1.000
_cell.length_b   1.000
_cell.length_c   1.000
_cell.angle_alpha   90.00
_cell.angle_beta   90.00
_cell.angle_gamma   90.00
#
_symmetry.space_group_name_H-M   'P 1'
#
loop_
_entity.id
_entity.type
_entity.pdbx_description
1 polymer ?
#
loop_
_entity_poly.entity_id
_entity_poly.type
_entity_poly.pdbx_seq_one_letter_code
_entity_poly.pdbx_strand_id
1 'polypeptide(L)' 'MLCTLSNLKKQDIEEIKTLEQETGHIVLAFSCHKSKPSLVDKNTLEKIQSLENKLGLSLVAVEL' A
#
# COMPACT_ATOMS: atom_id res chain seq x y z
N MET A 1 10.08 5.07 5.02
CA MET A 1 9.39 3.78 5.22
C MET A 1 8.04 3.93 4.57
N LEU A 2 7.69 3.05 3.63
CA LEU A 2 6.34 3.00 3.06
C LEU A 2 5.66 1.75 3.57
N CYS A 3 4.45 1.93 4.08
CA CYS A 3 3.63 0.84 4.56
C CYS A 3 2.59 0.54 3.49
N THR A 4 2.66 -0.67 2.93
CA THR A 4 1.69 -1.16 1.95
C THR A 4 0.80 -2.19 2.61
N LEU A 5 -0.30 -2.57 1.94
CA LEU A 5 -1.09 -3.71 2.40
C LEU A 5 -0.18 -4.94 2.54
N SER A 6 -0.23 -5.58 3.71
CA SER A 6 0.59 -6.72 4.04
C SER A 6 0.24 -7.91 3.14
N ASN A 7 1.27 -8.62 2.67
CA ASN A 7 1.06 -9.95 2.11
C ASN A 7 1.07 -10.96 3.28
N LEU A 8 -0.12 -11.44 3.65
CA LEU A 8 -0.32 -12.27 4.83
C LEU A 8 -0.37 -13.76 4.47
N LYS A 9 0.11 -14.61 5.39
CA LYS A 9 -0.09 -16.05 5.28
C LYS A 9 -1.51 -16.40 5.73
N LYS A 10 -1.99 -17.58 5.35
CA LYS A 10 -3.35 -18.05 5.71
C LYS A 10 -3.61 -18.01 7.23
N GLN A 11 -2.62 -18.42 8.02
CA GLN A 11 -2.71 -18.39 9.47
C GLN A 11 -2.95 -16.97 10.00
N ASP A 12 -2.15 -15.99 9.56
CA ASP A 12 -2.29 -14.59 9.97
C ASP A 12 -3.67 -14.01 9.59
N ILE A 13 -4.24 -14.43 8.45
CA ILE A 13 -5.58 -14.01 8.01
C ILE A 13 -6.67 -14.54 8.96
N GLU A 14 -6.55 -15.78 9.43
CA GLU A 14 -7.52 -16.38 10.36
C GLU A 14 -7.48 -15.71 11.74
N GLU A 15 -6.27 -15.41 12.23
CA GLU A 15 -6.09 -14.65 13.49
C GLU A 15 -6.72 -13.25 13.38
N ILE A 16 -6.50 -12.54 12.27
CA ILE A 16 -7.10 -11.22 12.03
C ILE A 16 -8.63 -11.30 11.97
N LYS A 17 -9.19 -12.27 11.24
CA LYS A 17 -10.65 -12.43 11.16
C LYS A 17 -11.29 -12.69 12.52
N THR A 18 -10.62 -13.47 13.37
CA THR A 18 -11.07 -13.71 14.74
C THR A 18 -11.11 -12.40 15.53
N LEU A 19 -10.06 -11.59 15.43
CA LEU A 19 -10.01 -10.26 16.03
C LEU A 19 -11.12 -9.32 15.51
N GLU A 20 -11.41 -9.32 14.21
CA GLU A 20 -12.50 -8.52 13.63
C GLU A 20 -13.87 -8.94 14.19
N GLN A 21 -14.09 -10.25 14.37
CA GLN A 21 -15.32 -10.78 14.97
C GLN A 21 -15.45 -10.41 16.45
N GLU A 22 -14.36 -10.49 17.21
CA GLU A 22 -14.35 -10.15 18.64
C GLU A 22 -14.54 -8.64 18.88
N THR A 23 -13.91 -7.80 18.04
CA THR A 23 -13.93 -6.35 18.21
C THR A 23 -15.10 -5.68 17.50
N GLY A 24 -15.71 -6.33 16.50
CA GLY A 24 -16.78 -5.76 15.67
C GLY A 24 -16.29 -4.69 14.69
N HIS A 25 -14.98 -4.59 14.46
CA HIS A 25 -14.36 -3.59 13.57
C HIS A 25 -13.54 -4.28 12.48
N ILE A 26 -13.57 -3.71 11.27
CA ILE A 26 -12.71 -4.14 10.17
C ILE A 26 -11.32 -3.55 10.40
N VAL A 27 -10.28 -4.37 10.26
CA VAL A 27 -8.89 -3.94 10.43
C VAL A 27 -8.11 -4.11 9.13
N LEU A 28 -7.23 -3.16 8.84
CA LEU A 28 -6.35 -3.21 7.67
C LEU A 28 -4.93 -3.55 8.12
N ALA A 29 -4.37 -4.62 7.58
CA ALA A 29 -2.99 -5.01 7.85
C ALA A 29 -2.03 -4.29 6.90
N PHE A 30 -1.14 -3.47 7.46
CA PHE A 30 -0.07 -2.81 6.73
C PHE A 30 1.30 -3.30 7.19
N SER A 31 2.19 -3.55 6.23
CA SER A 31 3.60 -3.90 6.49
C SER A 31 4.49 -2.79 5.96
N CYS A 32 5.38 -2.29 6.82
CA CYS A 32 6.27 -1.19 6.49
C CYS A 32 7.60 -1.72 5.95
N HIS A 33 7.94 -1.30 4.75
CA HIS A 33 9.20 -1.63 4.10
C HIS A 33 10.06 -0.37 3.96
N LYS A 34 11.38 -0.55 4.01
CA LYS A 34 12.32 0.51 3.64
C LYS A 34 12.35 0.60 2.13
N SER A 35 11.60 1.54 1.58
CA SER A 35 11.62 1.90 0.17
C SER A 35 12.44 3.17 -0.03
N LYS A 36 13.17 3.25 -1.15
CA LYS A 36 13.85 4.46 -1.60
C LYS A 36 13.05 5.11 -2.74
N PRO A 37 12.95 6.44 -2.82
CA PRO A 37 12.32 7.09 -3.95
C PRO A 37 13.03 6.70 -5.25
N SER A 38 12.24 6.39 -6.29
CA SER A 38 12.80 6.13 -7.62
C SER A 38 13.01 7.46 -8.35
N LEU A 39 14.19 7.66 -8.93
CA LEU A 39 14.43 8.77 -9.85
C LEU A 39 13.74 8.46 -11.18
N VAL A 40 12.73 9.25 -11.52
CA VAL A 40 11.96 9.12 -12.76
C VAL A 40 12.17 10.33 -13.67
N ASP A 41 12.13 10.10 -14.99
CA ASP A 41 12.21 11.19 -15.96
C ASP A 41 10.89 11.96 -16.07
N LYS A 42 10.93 13.10 -16.78
CA LYS A 42 9.76 13.99 -16.93
C LYS A 42 8.56 13.29 -17.57
N ASN A 43 8.79 12.48 -18.60
CA ASN A 43 7.74 11.74 -19.30
C ASN A 43 7.04 10.74 -18.38
N THR A 44 7.81 10.04 -17.55
CA THR A 44 7.28 9.08 -16.56
C THR A 44 6.50 9.82 -15.47
N LEU A 45 7.01 10.95 -14.98
CA LEU A 45 6.33 11.77 -13.99
C LEU A 45 4.97 12.29 -14.51
N GLU A 46 4.92 12.80 -15.74
CA GLU A 46 3.67 13.28 -16.36
C GLU A 46 2.61 12.17 -16.45
N LYS A 47 3.01 10.94 -16.77
CA LYS A 47 2.10 9.78 -16.80
C LYS A 47 1.57 9.44 -15.40
N ILE A 48 2.44 9.45 -14.39
CA ILE A 48 2.04 9.20 -12.99
C ILE A 48 1.01 10.25 -12.57
N GLN A 49 1.31 11.53 -12.76
CA GLN A 49 0.44 12.65 -12.37
C GLN A 49 -0.90 12.63 -13.11
N SER A 50 -0.91 12.30 -14.40
CA SER A 50 -2.15 12.16 -15.15
C SER A 50 -3.07 11.08 -14.56
N LEU A 51 -2.49 9.98 -14.06
CA LEU A 51 -3.25 8.89 -13.46
C LEU A 51 -3.71 9.22 -12.03
N GLU A 52 -2.85 9.87 -11.23
CA GLU A 52 -3.19 10.39 -9.90
C GLU A 52 -4.45 11.25 -9.96
N ASN A 53 -4.47 12.23 -10.86
CA ASN A 53 -5.59 13.15 -11.04
C ASN A 53 -6.87 12.44 -11.51
N LYS A 54 -6.73 11.46 -12.40
CA LYS A 54 -7.87 10.69 -12.91
C LYS A 54 -8.53 9.84 -11.82
N LEU A 55 -7.74 9.26 -10.92
CA LEU A 55 -8.22 8.31 -9.91
C LEU A 55 -8.47 8.94 -8.54
N GLY A 56 -8.01 10.17 -8.30
CA GLY A 56 -8.07 10.80 -6.98
C GLY A 56 -7.15 10.11 -5.97
N LEU A 57 -6.02 9.58 -6.43
CA LEU A 57 -5.05 8.83 -5.62
C LEU A 57 -3.70 9.56 -5.60
N SER A 58 -2.90 9.28 -4.57
CA SER A 58 -1.47 9.62 -4.57
C SER A 58 -0.66 8.38 -4.96
N LEU A 59 0.17 8.52 -5.99
CA LEU A 59 1.03 7.48 -6.54
C LEU A 59 2.49 7.89 -6.32
N VAL A 60 3.25 7.02 -5.65
CA VAL A 60 4.65 7.28 -5.29
C VAL A 60 5.53 6.24 -5.97
N ALA A 61 6.49 6.70 -6.79
CA ALA A 61 7.47 5.83 -7.43
C ALA A 61 8.62 5.49 -6.47
N VAL A 62 8.89 4.20 -6.27
CA VAL A 62 9.96 3.71 -5.40
C VAL A 62 10.80 2.63 -6.07
N GLU A 63 12.05 2.54 -5.64
CA GLU A 63 12.94 1.43 -5.97
C GLU A 63 12.42 0.13 -5.34
N LEU A 64 12.57 -0.97 -6.08
CA LEU A 64 12.28 -2.34 -5.62
C LEU A 64 13.35 -2.84 -4.64
#